data_AF-A0A973TAY3-F1
#
_entry.id   AF-A0A973TAY3-F1
#
_cell.length_a   1.000
_cell.length_b   1.000
_cell.length_c   1.000
_cell.angle_alpha   90.00
_cell.angle_beta   90.00
_cell.angle_gamma   90.00
#
_symmetry.space_group_name_H-M   'P 1'
#
loop_
_entity.id
_entity.type
_entity.pdbx_description
1 polymer ?
#
loop_
_entity_poly.entity_id
_entity_poly.type
_entity_poly.pdbx_seq_one_letter_code
_entity_poly.pdbx_strand_id
1 'polypeptide(L)'
;MTPSKTPAEILDIDGEEVRISSPDKVVFPEPGLTKLNLVRYYVAVADGALRGAGGRPMVLKRFPKGIDAEPFFQKRVPENHPPFIDTTTLHYASGTSAEEAVIRDAAGLAWVINLGCLDLNPHPVRAEDLEHPDELRVDLD
;
A
#
# COMPACT_ATOMS: atom_id res chain seq x y z
N MET A 1 14.57 -5.46 -17.26
CA MET A 1 14.14 -6.20 -16.06
C MET A 1 13.66 -7.56 -16.52
N THR A 2 14.32 -8.63 -16.11
CA THR A 2 13.88 -9.99 -16.42
C THR A 2 12.57 -10.24 -15.69
N PRO A 3 11.48 -10.65 -16.37
CA PRO A 3 10.26 -11.04 -15.68
C PRO A 3 10.57 -12.18 -14.71
N SER A 4 9.95 -12.15 -13.53
CA SER A 4 9.97 -13.29 -12.59
C SER A 4 9.56 -14.55 -13.34
N LYS A 5 10.39 -15.60 -13.24
CA LYS A 5 10.03 -16.93 -13.75
C LYS A 5 9.04 -17.64 -12.84
N THR A 6 8.95 -17.22 -11.58
CA THR A 6 8.02 -17.78 -10.61
C THR A 6 6.59 -17.33 -10.94
N PRO A 7 5.63 -18.27 -11.03
CA PRO A 7 4.22 -17.95 -11.20
C PRO A 7 3.72 -17.02 -10.09
N ALA A 8 2.63 -16.28 -10.37
CA ALA A 8 1.96 -15.54 -9.33
C ALA A 8 1.40 -16.50 -8.27
N GLU A 9 1.40 -16.06 -7.02
CA GLU A 9 0.77 -16.76 -5.89
C GLU A 9 -0.57 -16.09 -5.59
N ILE A 10 -1.58 -16.87 -5.21
CA ILE A 10 -2.87 -16.35 -4.75
C ILE A 10 -2.92 -16.64 -3.25
N LEU A 11 -3.13 -15.60 -2.46
CA LEU A 11 -3.33 -15.71 -1.01
C LEU A 11 -4.81 -15.47 -0.72
N ASP A 12 -5.43 -16.37 0.03
CA ASP A 12 -6.73 -16.12 0.65
C ASP A 12 -6.47 -15.41 1.98
N ILE A 13 -6.95 -14.17 2.10
CA ILE A 13 -6.79 -13.32 3.28
C ILE A 13 -8.20 -12.89 3.69
N ASP A 14 -8.70 -13.51 4.77
CA ASP A 14 -10.04 -13.26 5.32
C ASP A 14 -11.20 -13.38 4.29
N GLY A 15 -11.05 -14.27 3.31
CA GLY A 15 -12.05 -14.51 2.26
C GLY A 15 -11.81 -13.73 0.97
N GLU A 16 -10.80 -12.86 0.92
CA GLU A 16 -10.39 -12.12 -0.28
C GLU A 16 -9.18 -12.79 -0.96
N GLU A 17 -9.30 -13.07 -2.26
CA GLU A 17 -8.20 -13.62 -3.06
C GLU A 17 -7.25 -12.53 -3.55
N VAL A 18 -6.05 -12.46 -2.98
CA VAL A 18 -5.02 -11.49 -3.34
C VAL A 18 -3.94 -12.12 -4.21
N ARG A 19 -3.88 -11.73 -5.49
CA ARG A 19 -2.85 -12.19 -6.43
C ARG A 19 -1.51 -11.45 -6.22
N ILE A 20 -0.50 -12.17 -5.76
CA ILE A 20 0.87 -11.69 -5.59
C ILE A 20 1.70 -11.96 -6.85
N SER A 21 2.12 -10.89 -7.53
CA SER A 21 2.88 -10.97 -8.78
C SER A 21 4.39 -10.93 -8.51
N SER A 22 5.17 -11.72 -9.25
CA SER A 22 6.64 -11.81 -9.04
C SER A 22 7.01 -12.03 -7.55
N PRO A 23 6.47 -13.10 -6.92
CA PRO A 23 6.59 -13.29 -5.47
C PRO A 23 8.03 -13.45 -4.99
N ASP A 24 8.90 -14.04 -5.83
CA ASP A 24 10.33 -14.27 -5.60
C ASP A 24 11.21 -13.03 -5.79
N LYS A 25 10.63 -11.92 -6.23
CA LYS A 25 11.39 -10.70 -6.49
C LYS A 25 12.04 -10.23 -5.19
N VAL A 26 13.38 -10.17 -5.18
CA VAL A 26 14.15 -9.58 -4.08
C VAL A 26 13.86 -8.07 -4.01
N VAL A 27 13.44 -7.62 -2.83
CA VAL A 27 13.16 -6.21 -2.53
C VAL A 27 14.24 -5.61 -1.65
N PHE A 28 14.72 -6.36 -0.65
CA PHE A 28 15.86 -6.00 0.19
C PHE A 28 17.02 -6.98 -0.08
N PRO A 29 18.02 -6.59 -0.89
CA PRO A 29 19.07 -7.51 -1.33
C PRO A 29 19.97 -8.04 -0.23
N GLU A 30 20.37 -7.19 0.71
CA GLU A 30 21.28 -7.57 1.81
C GLU A 30 20.71 -8.72 2.67
N PRO A 31 19.47 -8.63 3.22
CA PRO A 31 18.85 -9.75 3.95
C PRO A 31 18.19 -10.79 3.02
N GLY A 32 18.20 -10.59 1.69
CA GLY A 32 17.56 -11.49 0.73
C GLY A 32 16.04 -11.54 0.80
N LEU A 33 15.36 -10.51 1.32
CA LEU A 33 13.91 -10.52 1.49
C LEU A 33 13.19 -10.28 0.17
N THR A 34 12.24 -11.15 -0.13
CA THR A 34 11.41 -11.10 -1.34
C THR A 34 10.12 -10.32 -1.13
N LYS A 35 9.44 -9.98 -2.21
CA LYS A 35 8.10 -9.38 -2.18
C LYS A 35 7.13 -10.21 -1.35
N LEU A 36 7.11 -11.53 -1.55
CA LEU A 36 6.23 -12.42 -0.80
C LEU A 36 6.54 -12.41 0.69
N ASN A 37 7.83 -12.30 1.09
CA ASN A 37 8.18 -12.15 2.50
C ASN A 37 7.57 -10.87 3.08
N LEU A 38 7.63 -9.76 2.35
CA LEU A 38 7.06 -8.49 2.81
C LEU A 38 5.53 -8.53 2.90
N VAL A 39 4.86 -9.13 1.91
CA VAL A 39 3.41 -9.33 1.95
C VAL A 39 3.02 -10.14 3.19
N ARG A 40 3.66 -11.29 3.40
CA ARG A 40 3.38 -12.14 4.57
C ARG A 40 3.69 -11.44 5.90
N TYR A 41 4.77 -10.66 5.96
CA TYR A 41 5.09 -9.85 7.13
C TYR A 41 3.96 -8.86 7.44
N TYR A 42 3.55 -8.05 6.46
CA TYR A 42 2.50 -7.05 6.67
C TYR A 42 1.14 -7.66 7.01
N VAL A 43 0.79 -8.82 6.44
CA VAL A 43 -0.40 -9.58 6.85
C VAL A 43 -0.28 -10.04 8.31
N ALA A 44 0.88 -10.56 8.73
CA ALA A 44 1.10 -11.00 10.10
C ALA A 44 1.04 -9.87 11.14
N VAL A 45 1.29 -8.62 10.73
CA VAL A 45 1.20 -7.43 11.60
C VAL A 45 0.05 -6.50 11.23
N ALA A 46 -0.93 -6.97 10.46
CA ALA A 46 -1.98 -6.13 9.87
C ALA A 46 -2.74 -5.33 10.91
N ASP A 47 -3.17 -5.95 12.02
CA ASP A 47 -3.83 -5.26 13.14
C ASP A 47 -2.99 -4.09 13.68
N GLY A 48 -1.67 -4.25 13.72
CA GLY A 48 -0.73 -3.22 14.14
C GLY A 48 -0.64 -2.07 13.15
N ALA A 49 -0.41 -2.39 11.89
CA ALA A 49 -0.29 -1.43 10.81
C ALA A 49 -1.58 -0.62 10.61
N LEU A 50 -2.73 -1.29 10.62
CA LEU A 50 -4.03 -0.71 10.32
C LEU A 50 -4.60 0.14 11.45
N ARG A 51 -4.14 -0.02 12.70
CA ARG A 51 -4.51 0.91 13.79
C ARG A 51 -4.19 2.37 13.44
N GLY A 52 -3.04 2.61 12.82
CA GLY A 52 -2.62 3.95 12.40
C GLY A 52 -3.02 4.29 10.97
N ALA A 53 -2.82 3.36 10.03
CA ALA A 53 -2.98 3.64 8.60
C ALA A 53 -4.39 3.34 8.06
N GLY A 54 -5.19 2.53 8.76
CA GLY A 54 -6.44 2.00 8.25
C GLY A 54 -7.54 3.06 8.11
N GLY A 55 -8.38 2.95 7.09
CA GLY A 55 -9.52 3.86 6.85
C GLY A 55 -9.11 5.29 6.47
N ARG A 56 -7.85 5.49 6.05
CA ARG A 56 -7.32 6.79 5.62
C ARG A 56 -6.98 6.74 4.13
N PRO A 57 -7.26 7.80 3.35
CA PRO A 57 -6.67 7.92 2.03
C PRO A 57 -5.15 7.90 2.12
N MET A 58 -4.50 7.23 1.18
CA MET A 58 -3.07 7.01 1.21
C MET A 58 -2.40 7.30 -0.13
N VAL A 59 -1.29 8.04 -0.08
CA VAL A 59 -0.38 8.17 -1.22
C VAL A 59 0.47 6.90 -1.32
N LEU A 60 0.49 6.28 -2.49
CA LEU A 60 1.28 5.06 -2.72
C LEU A 60 2.72 5.44 -3.10
N LYS A 61 3.66 5.30 -2.16
CA LYS A 61 5.10 5.40 -2.44
C LYS A 61 5.63 4.02 -2.79
N ARG A 62 5.95 3.81 -4.07
CA ARG A 62 6.18 2.48 -4.63
C ARG A 62 7.64 2.28 -5.00
N PHE A 63 8.17 1.13 -4.61
CA PHE A 63 9.52 0.63 -4.90
C PHE A 63 9.45 -0.56 -5.87
N PRO A 64 8.95 -0.36 -7.11
CA PRO A 64 8.74 -1.46 -8.04
C PRO A 64 10.04 -2.12 -8.48
N LYS A 65 11.21 -1.54 -8.19
CA LYS A 65 12.55 -2.05 -8.54
C LYS A 65 13.36 -2.53 -7.33
N GLY A 66 12.81 -2.48 -6.12
CA GLY A 66 13.52 -2.78 -4.86
C GLY A 66 13.90 -1.51 -4.10
N ILE A 67 14.40 -1.68 -2.86
CA ILE A 67 14.69 -0.58 -1.92
C ILE A 67 15.84 0.32 -2.39
N ASP A 68 16.81 -0.22 -3.14
CA ASP A 68 18.00 0.52 -3.60
C ASP A 68 17.73 1.42 -4.82
N ALA A 69 16.49 1.43 -5.32
CA ALA A 69 16.09 2.22 -6.47
C ALA A 69 15.12 3.33 -6.06
N GLU A 70 15.15 4.43 -6.82
CA GLU A 70 14.25 5.58 -6.59
C GLU A 70 12.78 5.14 -6.56
N PRO A 71 12.02 5.47 -5.50
CA PRO A 71 10.59 5.24 -5.48
C PRO A 71 9.86 6.20 -6.41
N PHE A 72 8.58 5.91 -6.67
CA PHE A 72 7.69 6.91 -7.25
C PHE A 72 6.42 7.04 -6.41
N PHE A 73 5.86 8.24 -6.39
CA PHE A 73 4.62 8.54 -5.68
C PHE A 73 3.43 8.47 -6.63
N GLN A 74 2.41 7.75 -6.21
CA GLN A 74 1.16 7.61 -6.95
C GLN A 74 0.00 7.97 -6.01
N LYS A 75 -0.58 9.15 -6.23
CA LYS A 75 -1.76 9.62 -5.50
C LYS A 75 -3.01 8.87 -5.95
N ARG A 76 -3.27 8.87 -7.26
CA ARG A 76 -4.46 8.22 -7.82
C ARG A 76 -4.36 6.70 -7.71
N VAL A 77 -5.35 6.05 -7.12
CA VAL A 77 -5.50 4.59 -7.11
C VAL A 77 -5.39 4.04 -8.54
N PRO A 78 -4.76 2.87 -8.78
CA PRO A 78 -4.78 2.24 -10.11
C PRO A 78 -6.23 2.01 -10.57
N GLU A 79 -6.55 2.29 -11.84
CA GLU A 79 -7.92 2.15 -12.37
C GLU A 79 -8.48 0.72 -12.21
N ASN A 80 -7.62 -0.30 -12.34
CA ASN A 80 -8.00 -1.72 -12.22
C ASN A 80 -7.69 -2.28 -10.82
N HIS A 81 -7.97 -1.53 -9.75
CA HIS A 81 -7.83 -2.04 -8.39
C HIS A 81 -8.90 -3.10 -8.09
N PRO A 82 -8.62 -4.07 -7.19
CA PRO A 82 -9.61 -5.04 -6.75
C PRO A 82 -10.84 -4.37 -6.13
N PRO A 83 -12.04 -4.97 -6.24
CA PRO A 83 -13.28 -4.37 -5.75
C PRO A 83 -13.32 -4.21 -4.22
N PHE A 84 -12.50 -4.95 -3.47
CA PHE A 84 -12.36 -4.82 -2.02
C PHE A 84 -11.47 -3.63 -1.59
N ILE A 85 -10.85 -2.91 -2.53
CA ILE A 85 -10.10 -1.70 -2.23
C ILE A 85 -11.05 -0.51 -2.26
N ASP A 86 -11.28 0.08 -1.10
CA ASP A 86 -12.04 1.32 -1.01
C ASP A 86 -11.24 2.51 -1.54
N THR A 87 -11.97 3.55 -1.93
CA THR A 87 -11.39 4.80 -2.44
C THR A 87 -12.10 6.01 -1.84
N THR A 88 -11.41 7.15 -1.83
CA THR A 88 -12.03 8.46 -1.57
C THR A 88 -11.33 9.54 -2.39
N THR A 89 -12.03 10.61 -2.74
CA THR A 89 -11.48 11.69 -3.55
C THR A 89 -10.99 12.83 -2.67
N LEU A 90 -9.67 13.04 -2.66
CA LEU A 90 -9.04 14.19 -2.00
C LEU A 90 -8.94 15.38 -2.96
N HIS A 91 -9.31 16.55 -2.46
CA HIS A 91 -9.13 17.83 -3.12
C HIS A 91 -7.92 18.54 -2.52
N TYR A 92 -6.95 18.90 -3.36
CA TYR A 92 -5.73 19.57 -2.92
C TYR A 92 -5.86 21.08 -3.02
N ALA A 93 -5.08 21.80 -2.21
CA ALA A 93 -5.00 23.26 -2.23
C ALA A 93 -4.63 23.84 -3.62
N SER A 94 -3.96 23.04 -4.47
CA SER A 94 -3.66 23.39 -5.86
C SER A 94 -4.90 23.44 -6.78
N GLY A 95 -6.09 23.08 -6.29
CA GLY A 95 -7.33 22.99 -7.08
C GLY A 95 -7.49 21.69 -7.86
N THR A 96 -6.55 20.75 -7.73
CA THR A 96 -6.62 19.41 -8.35
C THR A 96 -7.23 18.41 -7.38
N SER A 97 -7.66 17.25 -7.88
CA SER A 97 -8.13 16.14 -7.05
C SER A 97 -7.52 14.80 -7.48
N ALA A 98 -7.47 13.86 -6.53
CA ALA A 98 -7.13 12.48 -6.80
C ALA A 98 -8.06 11.55 -6.02
N GLU A 99 -8.53 10.51 -6.69
CA GLU A 99 -9.12 9.35 -6.02
C GLU A 99 -7.98 8.51 -5.43
N GLU A 100 -7.83 8.52 -4.11
CA GLU A 100 -6.78 7.79 -3.42
C GLU A 100 -7.32 6.48 -2.83
N ALA A 101 -6.44 5.48 -2.66
CA ALA A 101 -6.79 4.22 -2.04
C ALA A 101 -7.01 4.38 -0.54
N VAL A 102 -8.01 3.69 0.01
CA VAL A 102 -8.32 3.61 1.43
C VAL A 102 -8.19 2.15 1.86
N ILE A 103 -7.19 1.86 2.68
CA ILE A 103 -6.89 0.48 3.10
C ILE A 103 -7.61 0.20 4.42
N ARG A 104 -8.44 -0.84 4.48
CA ARG A 104 -9.26 -1.14 5.68
C ARG A 104 -8.92 -2.45 6.37
N ASP A 105 -8.33 -3.39 5.65
CA ASP A 105 -8.11 -4.76 6.11
C ASP A 105 -6.75 -5.32 5.65
N ALA A 106 -6.47 -6.55 6.06
CA ALA A 106 -5.24 -7.25 5.73
C ALA A 106 -5.10 -7.55 4.22
N ALA A 107 -6.21 -7.77 3.51
CA ALA A 107 -6.22 -8.03 2.08
C ALA A 107 -5.80 -6.78 1.28
N GLY A 108 -6.35 -5.62 1.64
CA GLY A 108 -5.97 -4.32 1.09
C GLY A 108 -4.52 -3.98 1.40
N LEU A 109 -4.05 -4.32 2.61
CA LEU A 109 -2.65 -4.17 2.98
C LEU A 109 -1.75 -5.05 2.11
N ALA A 110 -2.05 -6.34 1.98
CA ALA A 110 -1.32 -7.24 1.09
C ALA A 110 -1.27 -6.74 -0.36
N TRP A 111 -2.37 -6.16 -0.84
CA TRP A 111 -2.45 -5.57 -2.18
C TRP A 111 -1.51 -4.37 -2.36
N VAL A 112 -1.49 -3.38 -1.46
CA VAL A 112 -0.57 -2.23 -1.59
C VAL A 112 0.90 -2.63 -1.47
N ILE A 113 1.23 -3.62 -0.63
CA ILE A 113 2.58 -4.16 -0.52
C ILE A 113 2.98 -4.89 -1.82
N ASN A 114 2.06 -5.63 -2.44
CA ASN A 114 2.29 -6.28 -3.73
C ASN A 114 2.56 -5.27 -4.87
N LEU A 115 1.97 -4.07 -4.79
CA LEU A 115 2.27 -2.94 -5.67
C LEU A 115 3.65 -2.31 -5.43
N GLY A 116 4.33 -2.71 -4.35
CA GLY A 116 5.66 -2.25 -3.97
C GLY A 116 5.68 -1.12 -2.95
N CYS A 117 4.58 -0.87 -2.23
CA CYS A 117 4.62 0.07 -1.11
C CYS A 117 5.38 -0.57 0.05
N LEU A 118 6.48 0.04 0.50
CA LEU A 118 7.28 -0.49 1.62
C LEU A 118 6.98 0.24 2.92
N ASP A 119 6.58 1.50 2.81
CA ASP A 119 6.06 2.38 3.84
C ASP A 119 4.60 2.76 3.54
N LEU A 120 3.82 3.00 4.59
CA LEU A 120 2.43 3.43 4.50
C LEU A 120 2.38 4.96 4.69
N ASN A 121 1.72 5.68 3.78
CA ASN A 121 1.71 7.15 3.78
C ASN A 121 0.27 7.71 3.85
N PRO A 122 -0.49 7.43 4.93
CA PRO A 122 -1.86 7.89 5.08
C PRO A 122 -1.93 9.40 5.37
N HIS A 123 -2.96 10.07 4.85
CA HIS A 123 -3.29 11.43 5.29
C HIS A 123 -3.78 11.44 6.76
N PRO A 124 -3.66 12.56 7.50
CA PRO A 124 -4.09 12.65 8.90
C PRO A 124 -5.62 12.81 9.06
N VAL A 125 -6.40 12.36 8.08
CA VAL A 125 -7.87 12.42 8.02
C VAL A 125 -8.43 11.02 7.79
N ARG A 126 -9.71 10.81 8.12
CA ARG A 126 -10.43 9.58 7.81
C ARG A 126 -11.17 9.73 6.49
N ALA A 127 -11.38 8.64 5.76
CA ALA A 127 -12.04 8.69 4.46
C ALA A 127 -13.48 9.23 4.53
N GLU A 128 -14.10 9.13 5.69
CA GLU A 128 -15.46 9.58 6.00
C GLU A 128 -15.54 11.09 6.32
N ASP A 129 -14.42 11.73 6.70
CA ASP A 129 -14.35 13.15 7.04
C ASP A 129 -12.98 13.74 6.68
N LEU A 130 -12.87 14.24 5.45
CA LEU A 130 -11.62 14.75 4.87
C LEU A 130 -11.26 16.17 5.33
N GLU A 131 -12.19 16.89 5.95
CA GLU A 131 -12.00 18.30 6.34
C GLU A 131 -11.51 18.45 7.78
N HIS A 132 -11.60 17.39 8.59
CA HIS A 132 -11.23 17.41 10.01
C HIS A 132 -10.15 16.37 10.32
N PRO A 133 -8.87 16.78 10.35
CA PRO A 133 -7.80 15.88 10.79
C PRO A 133 -8.04 15.37 12.21
N ASP A 134 -7.92 14.05 12.40
CA ASP A 134 -8.03 13.38 13.70
C ASP A 134 -6.64 13.07 14.30
N GLU A 135 -5.56 13.45 13.61
CA GLU A 135 -4.18 13.32 14.06
C GLU A 135 -3.43 14.66 13.95
N LEU A 136 -2.78 15.07 15.04
CA LEU A 136 -1.73 16.08 15.02
C LEU A 136 -0.37 15.36 14.99
N ARG A 137 0.41 15.60 13.94
CA ARG A 137 1.73 14.99 13.75
C ARG A 137 2.82 16.04 13.95
N VAL A 138 3.80 15.74 14.81
CA VAL A 138 4.99 16.56 15.03
C VAL A 138 6.17 15.76 14.48
N ASP A 139 6.85 16.31 13.48
CA ASP A 139 8.05 15.72 12.88
C ASP A 139 9.28 16.49 13.36
N LEU A 140 10.29 15.79 13.86
CA LEU A 140 11.51 16.36 14.44
C LEU A 140 12.72 15.76 13.72
N ASP A 141 13.27 16.52 12.78
CA ASP A 141 14.45 16.16 11.97
C ASP A 141 15.78 16.39 12.71
#